data_AF-A0A6P5QUC4-F1
#
_entry.id   AF-A0A6P5QUC4-F1
#
_cell.length_a   1.000
_cell.length_b   1.000
_cell.length_c   1.000
_cell.angle_alpha   90.00
_cell.angle_beta   90.00
_cell.angle_gamma   90.00
#
_symmetry.space_group_name_H-M   'P 1'
#
loop_
_entity.id
_entity.type
_entity.pdbx_description
1 polymer ?
#
loop_
_entity_poly.entity_id
_entity_poly.type
_entity_poly.pdbx_seq_one_letter_code
_entity_poly.pdbx_strand_id
1 'polypeptide(L)'
;MYKIRRKVTVEPRPELHVWAVLPCVPQTSETAPLEERLEGTTMLIRDPRTARMGWRLLTQDDGLALVPRGQLGDLQDYHKYRYQQGIPEGVCDLPPGMALPLESNLVFMNGVSFTKGCYIGQELTARTHHTGVIRKRLFPVKLEGPLPASGISPGAVVTVTATGQAAGKFRAGQGHVGLALLRSETIKGPLHIKTSESQLVTVTAVVPDWWPTAAK
;
A
#
# COMPACT_ATOMS: atom_id res chain seq x y z
N MET A 1 5.91 23.56 -12.70
CA MET A 1 5.81 23.23 -14.14
C MET A 1 4.40 23.50 -14.71
N TYR A 2 3.32 22.93 -14.18
CA TYR A 2 1.98 23.00 -14.80
C TYR A 2 1.05 24.18 -14.37
N LYS A 3 1.52 25.13 -13.55
CA LYS A 3 0.71 26.25 -13.00
C LYS A 3 0.63 27.48 -13.91
N ILE A 4 1.37 27.53 -15.02
CA ILE A 4 1.45 28.69 -15.91
C ILE A 4 0.03 29.09 -16.36
N ARG A 5 -0.33 30.38 -16.16
CA ARG A 5 -1.64 30.96 -16.49
C ARG A 5 -2.84 30.33 -15.76
N ARG A 6 -2.63 29.66 -14.61
CA ARG A 6 -3.71 29.16 -13.74
C ARG A 6 -3.79 29.97 -12.45
N LYS A 7 -5.01 30.34 -12.05
CA LYS A 7 -5.32 31.04 -10.79
C LYS A 7 -5.33 30.04 -9.62
N VAL A 8 -4.17 29.49 -9.28
CA VAL A 8 -4.00 28.49 -8.21
C VAL A 8 -2.75 28.81 -7.41
N THR A 9 -2.81 28.73 -6.09
CA THR A 9 -1.65 28.85 -5.19
C THR A 9 -1.35 27.50 -4.55
N VAL A 10 -0.07 27.17 -4.38
CA VAL A 10 0.39 25.90 -3.82
C VAL A 10 1.46 26.23 -2.80
N GLU A 11 1.19 25.92 -1.54
CA GLU A 11 2.01 26.28 -0.39
C GLU A 11 2.11 25.11 0.58
N PRO A 12 3.26 24.91 1.25
CA PRO A 12 3.36 23.97 2.36
C PRO A 12 2.47 24.39 3.53
N ARG A 13 1.89 23.41 4.23
CA ARG A 13 1.12 23.61 5.47
C ARG A 13 1.76 22.81 6.61
N PRO A 14 2.98 23.17 7.06
CA PRO A 14 3.74 22.39 8.04
C PRO A 14 3.11 22.34 9.42
N GLU A 15 2.20 23.26 9.72
CA GLU A 15 1.43 23.29 10.96
C GLU A 15 0.35 22.21 11.03
N LEU A 16 0.01 21.56 9.91
CA LEU A 16 -0.89 20.42 9.88
C LEU A 16 -0.10 19.12 9.92
N HIS A 17 -0.37 18.30 10.92
CA HIS A 17 0.22 16.97 11.06
C HIS A 17 -0.69 15.91 10.47
N VAL A 18 -0.08 14.91 9.81
CA VAL A 18 -0.80 13.79 9.20
C VAL A 18 -0.72 12.57 10.11
N TRP A 19 -1.88 12.14 10.58
CA TRP A 19 -2.05 10.99 11.45
C TRP A 19 -2.88 9.89 10.78
N ALA A 20 -2.65 8.65 11.19
CA ALA A 20 -3.47 7.51 10.82
C ALA A 20 -4.08 6.90 12.09
N VAL A 21 -5.38 6.63 12.05
CA VAL A 21 -6.10 5.95 13.14
C VAL A 21 -6.49 4.57 12.65
N LEU A 22 -5.77 3.56 13.12
CA LEU A 22 -6.01 2.16 12.76
C LEU A 22 -6.91 1.49 13.79
N PRO A 23 -7.78 0.55 13.39
CA PRO A 23 -8.59 -0.21 14.33
C PRO A 23 -7.70 -1.13 15.18
N CYS A 24 -7.89 -1.10 16.50
CA CYS A 24 -7.31 -2.11 17.40
C CYS A 24 -8.13 -3.41 17.30
N VAL A 25 -7.46 -4.56 17.23
CA VAL A 25 -8.10 -5.88 17.29
C VAL A 25 -7.84 -6.48 18.69
N PRO A 26 -8.85 -7.06 19.37
CA PRO A 26 -10.22 -7.27 18.93
C PRO A 26 -11.12 -6.04 19.02
N GLN A 27 -11.96 -5.84 18.01
CA GLN A 27 -13.03 -4.83 18.04
C GLN A 27 -14.03 -5.25 19.12
N THR A 28 -14.01 -4.60 20.28
CA THR A 28 -15.05 -4.77 21.29
C THR A 28 -16.31 -4.05 20.82
N SER A 29 -17.43 -4.77 20.77
CA SER A 29 -18.73 -4.32 20.20
C SER A 29 -19.39 -3.13 20.91
N GLU A 30 -18.76 -2.57 21.95
CA GLU A 30 -19.34 -1.51 22.79
C GLU A 30 -18.87 -0.10 22.44
N THR A 31 -18.13 0.09 21.34
CA THR A 31 -17.55 1.39 21.01
C THR A 31 -18.42 2.13 20.00
N ALA A 32 -18.81 3.37 20.33
CA ALA A 32 -19.44 4.26 19.37
C ALA A 32 -18.54 4.42 18.13
N PRO A 33 -19.10 4.38 16.91
CA PRO A 33 -18.32 4.52 15.70
C PRO A 33 -17.67 5.90 15.65
N LEU A 34 -16.40 5.97 15.21
CA LEU A 34 -15.80 7.23 14.79
C LEU A 34 -16.61 7.80 13.62
N GLU A 35 -16.87 9.09 13.66
CA GLU A 35 -17.59 9.83 12.62
C GLU A 35 -16.65 10.77 11.88
N GLU A 36 -17.00 11.09 10.63
CA GLU A 36 -16.24 12.09 9.87
C GLU A 36 -16.41 13.47 10.51
N ARG A 37 -15.30 14.19 10.65
CA ARG A 37 -15.28 15.54 11.24
C ARG A 37 -14.49 16.47 10.35
N LEU A 38 -15.09 17.61 10.03
CA LEU A 38 -14.48 18.67 9.22
C LEU A 38 -14.74 20.00 9.92
N GLU A 39 -13.93 20.32 10.91
CA GLU A 39 -14.13 21.47 11.80
C GLU A 39 -12.84 22.29 11.87
N GLY A 40 -12.88 23.52 11.35
CA GLY A 40 -11.72 24.43 11.36
C GLY A 40 -10.50 23.81 10.67
N THR A 41 -9.44 23.58 11.44
CA THR A 41 -8.16 23.00 10.98
C THR A 41 -8.05 21.49 11.24
N THR A 42 -9.10 20.88 11.81
CA THR A 42 -9.17 19.44 12.08
C THR A 42 -10.02 18.71 11.03
N MET A 43 -9.45 17.67 10.44
CA MET A 43 -10.14 16.77 9.52
C MET A 43 -9.93 15.33 9.92
N LEU A 44 -11.02 14.63 10.25
CA LEU A 44 -11.05 13.18 10.46
C LEU A 44 -11.90 12.57 9.35
N ILE A 45 -11.26 11.79 8.47
CA ILE A 45 -11.90 11.19 7.29
C ILE A 45 -11.51 9.73 7.16
N ARG A 46 -12.35 8.91 6.53
CA ARG A 46 -11.98 7.52 6.22
C ARG A 46 -10.81 7.48 5.24
N ASP A 47 -9.94 6.48 5.36
CA ASP A 47 -8.87 6.29 4.38
C ASP A 47 -9.49 5.95 3.01
N PRO A 48 -9.22 6.75 1.96
CA PRO A 48 -9.90 6.61 0.68
C PRO A 48 -9.50 5.35 -0.10
N ARG A 49 -8.39 4.69 0.30
CA ARG A 49 -7.87 3.51 -0.39
C ARG A 49 -8.67 2.25 -0.03
N THR A 50 -8.95 2.08 1.26
CA THR A 50 -9.70 0.92 1.78
C THR A 50 -10.09 1.15 3.24
N ALA A 51 -11.25 0.64 3.64
CA ALA A 51 -11.69 0.64 5.04
C ALA A 51 -10.71 -0.09 5.98
N ARG A 52 -9.88 -1.01 5.46
CA ARG A 52 -8.81 -1.67 6.25
C ARG A 52 -7.82 -0.65 6.84
N MET A 53 -7.57 0.46 6.15
CA MET A 53 -6.62 1.48 6.60
C MET A 53 -7.22 2.48 7.61
N GLY A 54 -8.45 2.25 8.09
CA GLY A 54 -9.07 3.05 9.13
C GLY A 54 -9.31 4.50 8.68
N TRP A 55 -8.76 5.45 9.44
CA TRP A 55 -8.99 6.87 9.25
C TRP A 55 -7.70 7.65 9.05
N ARG A 56 -7.84 8.81 8.40
CA ARG A 56 -6.85 9.87 8.33
C ARG A 56 -7.30 11.01 9.22
N LEU A 57 -6.38 11.50 10.03
CA LEU A 57 -6.56 12.66 10.88
C LEU A 57 -5.53 13.73 10.47
N LEU A 58 -6.01 14.89 10.06
CA LEU A 58 -5.22 16.10 9.86
C LEU A 58 -5.57 17.05 11.00
N THR A 59 -4.57 17.49 11.76
CA THR A 59 -4.81 18.41 12.88
C THR A 59 -3.54 19.22 13.20
N GLN A 60 -3.71 20.37 13.83
CA GLN A 60 -2.63 21.17 14.42
C GLN A 60 -2.34 20.74 15.87
N ASP A 61 -3.30 20.07 16.51
CA ASP A 61 -3.26 19.69 17.92
C ASP A 61 -2.74 18.26 18.12
N ASP A 62 -2.64 17.84 19.38
CA ASP A 62 -2.40 16.43 19.72
C ASP A 62 -3.57 15.56 19.23
N GLY A 63 -3.32 14.75 18.20
CA GLY A 63 -4.33 13.90 17.59
C GLY A 63 -4.99 12.91 18.54
N LEU A 64 -4.36 12.60 19.68
CA LEU A 64 -4.91 11.72 20.70
C LEU A 64 -6.18 12.29 21.35
N ALA A 65 -6.25 13.61 21.55
CA ALA A 65 -7.40 14.26 22.17
C ALA A 65 -8.68 14.14 21.31
N LEU A 66 -8.51 13.92 20.01
CA LEU A 66 -9.59 13.87 19.03
C LEU A 66 -10.11 12.45 18.77
N VAL A 67 -9.40 11.42 19.26
CA VAL A 67 -9.74 10.02 19.07
C VAL A 67 -10.05 9.39 20.43
N PRO A 68 -11.34 9.24 20.79
CA PRO A 68 -11.73 8.62 22.05
C PRO A 68 -11.11 7.23 22.21
N ARG A 69 -10.46 6.97 23.35
CA ARG A 69 -9.76 5.71 23.64
C ARG A 69 -8.64 5.37 22.64
N GLY A 70 -8.20 6.35 21.84
CA GLY A 70 -7.00 6.24 21.02
C GLY A 70 -5.78 6.00 21.90
N GLN A 71 -4.78 5.33 21.33
CA GLN A 71 -3.46 5.19 21.92
C GLN A 71 -2.43 5.54 20.87
N LEU A 72 -1.34 6.18 21.31
CA LEU A 72 -0.22 6.44 20.42
C LEU A 72 0.44 5.12 20.04
N GLY A 73 0.45 4.81 18.75
CA GLY A 73 1.12 3.63 18.20
C GLY A 73 2.54 3.93 17.71
N ASP A 74 3.36 2.90 17.60
CA ASP A 74 4.64 3.00 16.90
C ASP A 74 4.41 3.09 15.38
N LEU A 75 5.12 4.01 14.72
CA LEU A 75 5.14 4.15 13.27
C LEU A 75 5.56 2.84 12.59
N GLN A 76 6.42 2.05 13.23
CA GLN A 76 6.79 0.72 12.75
C GLN A 76 5.59 -0.22 12.60
N ASP A 77 4.64 -0.16 13.52
CA ASP A 77 3.47 -1.03 13.50
C ASP A 77 2.46 -0.57 12.44
N TYR A 78 2.36 0.75 12.20
CA TYR A 78 1.64 1.29 11.04
C TYR A 78 2.19 0.73 9.71
N HIS A 79 3.51 0.73 9.53
CA HIS A 79 4.15 0.22 8.33
C HIS A 79 3.99 -1.30 8.17
N LYS A 80 4.19 -2.08 9.24
CA LYS A 80 3.90 -3.53 9.24
C LYS A 80 2.44 -3.80 8.86
N TYR A 81 1.50 -3.05 9.43
CA TYR A 81 0.08 -3.19 9.13
C TYR A 81 -0.21 -2.93 7.65
N ARG A 82 0.31 -1.84 7.07
CA ARG A 82 0.15 -1.58 5.63
C ARG A 82 0.69 -2.72 4.77
N TYR A 83 1.86 -3.26 5.10
CA TYR A 83 2.44 -4.38 4.36
C TYR A 83 1.57 -5.63 4.47
N GLN A 84 1.00 -5.93 5.64
CA GLN A 84 0.06 -7.03 5.81
C GLN A 84 -1.22 -6.83 5.00
N GLN A 85 -1.72 -5.60 4.90
CA GLN A 85 -2.92 -5.26 4.11
C GLN A 85 -2.63 -5.12 2.61
N GLY A 86 -1.36 -5.18 2.16
CA GLY A 86 -0.99 -5.00 0.76
C GLY A 86 -1.14 -3.57 0.25
N ILE A 87 -0.97 -2.56 1.12
CA ILE A 87 -1.14 -1.14 0.81
C ILE A 87 0.22 -0.47 0.56
N PRO A 88 0.59 -0.16 -0.69
CA PRO A 88 1.80 0.60 -0.99
C PRO A 88 1.63 2.07 -0.62
N GLU A 89 2.67 2.65 0.00
CA GLU A 89 2.72 4.07 0.35
C GLU A 89 4.18 4.57 0.39
N GLY A 90 4.42 5.73 -0.21
CA GLY A 90 5.74 6.35 -0.23
C GLY A 90 6.67 5.83 -1.34
N VAL A 91 7.87 6.42 -1.40
CA VAL A 91 8.80 6.26 -2.53
C VAL A 91 9.50 4.90 -2.59
N CYS A 92 9.59 4.17 -1.47
CA CYS A 92 10.16 2.82 -1.44
C CYS A 92 9.20 1.81 -2.09
N ASP A 93 7.91 1.91 -1.76
CA ASP A 93 6.85 1.07 -2.30
C ASP A 93 6.55 1.43 -3.76
N LEU A 94 6.60 2.74 -4.06
CA LEU A 94 6.25 3.34 -5.36
C LEU A 94 7.40 4.21 -5.91
N PRO A 95 8.51 3.62 -6.39
CA PRO A 95 9.64 4.41 -6.88
C PRO A 95 9.24 5.29 -8.08
N PRO A 96 9.52 6.61 -8.02
CA PRO A 96 9.17 7.54 -9.10
C PRO A 96 9.73 7.11 -10.46
N GLY A 97 8.89 7.16 -11.49
CA GLY A 97 9.27 6.77 -12.85
C GLY A 97 9.39 5.26 -13.10
N MET A 98 9.28 4.41 -12.07
CA MET A 98 9.37 2.95 -12.20
C MET A 98 8.08 2.22 -11.83
N ALA A 99 7.34 2.70 -10.83
CA ALA A 99 6.10 2.07 -10.39
C ALA A 99 4.98 2.33 -11.40
N LEU A 100 4.41 1.25 -11.97
CA LEU A 100 3.26 1.36 -12.87
C LEU A 100 1.96 1.42 -12.04
N PRO A 101 1.06 2.41 -12.29
CA PRO A 101 -0.13 2.62 -11.46
C PRO A 101 -1.02 1.39 -11.32
N LEU A 102 -1.29 0.69 -12.43
CA LEU A 102 -2.18 -0.47 -12.42
C LEU A 102 -1.53 -1.72 -11.79
N GLU A 103 -0.21 -1.90 -11.95
CA GLU A 103 0.54 -2.94 -11.23
C GLU A 103 0.61 -2.63 -9.73
N SER A 104 0.50 -1.37 -9.35
CA SER A 104 0.47 -0.90 -7.96
C SER A 104 -0.93 -0.90 -7.34
N ASN A 105 -1.90 -1.54 -8.00
CA ASN A 105 -3.29 -1.68 -7.55
C ASN A 105 -4.07 -0.36 -7.40
N LEU A 106 -3.70 0.70 -8.13
CA LEU A 106 -4.37 2.01 -8.02
C LEU A 106 -5.88 1.95 -8.27
N VAL A 107 -6.34 1.04 -9.16
CA VAL A 107 -7.77 0.80 -9.40
C VAL A 107 -8.46 0.22 -8.17
N PHE A 108 -7.82 -0.74 -7.49
CA PHE A 108 -8.40 -1.38 -6.30
C PHE A 108 -8.47 -0.41 -5.12
N MET A 109 -7.59 0.59 -5.10
CA MET A 109 -7.53 1.63 -4.07
C MET A 109 -8.26 2.93 -4.44
N ASN A 110 -9.26 2.85 -5.34
CA ASN A 110 -10.09 4.00 -5.76
C ASN A 110 -9.30 5.20 -6.34
N GLY A 111 -8.09 4.99 -6.86
CA GLY A 111 -7.16 6.07 -7.22
C GLY A 111 -7.17 6.50 -8.69
N VAL A 112 -8.00 5.88 -9.54
CA VAL A 112 -8.15 6.25 -10.95
C VAL A 112 -9.61 6.21 -11.37
N SER A 113 -10.01 7.22 -12.14
CA SER A 113 -11.30 7.24 -12.84
C SER A 113 -11.05 7.11 -14.34
N PHE A 114 -11.80 6.22 -14.98
CA PHE A 114 -11.78 6.02 -16.43
C PHE A 114 -12.85 6.85 -17.16
N THR A 115 -13.70 7.54 -16.41
CA THR A 115 -14.81 8.38 -16.94
C THR A 115 -14.53 9.88 -16.82
N LYS A 116 -13.41 10.28 -16.20
CA LYS A 116 -13.01 11.68 -16.08
C LYS A 116 -12.31 12.21 -17.35
N GLY A 117 -12.18 13.53 -17.42
CA GLY A 117 -11.43 14.21 -18.49
C GLY A 117 -9.92 13.95 -18.48
N CYS A 118 -9.22 14.58 -19.43
CA CYS A 118 -7.82 14.28 -19.70
C CYS A 118 -6.87 14.59 -18.53
N TYR A 119 -5.90 13.70 -18.30
CA TYR A 119 -4.84 13.86 -17.32
C TYR A 119 -3.51 13.26 -17.84
N ILE A 120 -2.38 13.67 -17.25
CA ILE A 120 -1.05 13.21 -17.69
C ILE A 120 -0.91 11.69 -17.51
N GLY A 121 -0.54 11.00 -18.59
CA GLY A 121 -0.36 9.54 -18.60
C GLY A 121 -1.67 8.74 -18.73
N GLN A 122 -2.77 9.40 -19.08
CA GLN A 122 -4.07 8.75 -19.26
C GLN A 122 -4.05 7.70 -20.37
N GLU A 123 -3.43 7.98 -21.52
CA GLU A 123 -3.49 7.12 -22.70
C GLU A 123 -2.90 5.74 -22.41
N LEU A 124 -1.73 5.69 -21.77
CA LEU A 124 -1.10 4.43 -21.37
C LEU A 124 -1.94 3.72 -20.31
N THR A 125 -2.39 4.45 -19.29
CA THR A 125 -3.19 3.87 -18.19
C THR A 125 -4.51 3.28 -18.70
N ALA A 126 -5.24 4.02 -19.53
CA ALA A 126 -6.49 3.59 -20.12
C ALA A 126 -6.26 2.42 -21.09
N ARG A 127 -5.22 2.48 -21.93
CA ARG A 127 -4.88 1.36 -22.82
C ARG A 127 -4.64 0.10 -22.02
N THR A 128 -3.75 0.12 -21.03
CA THR A 128 -3.44 -1.06 -20.21
C THR A 128 -4.68 -1.61 -19.51
N HIS A 129 -5.59 -0.75 -19.03
CA HIS A 129 -6.85 -1.18 -18.44
C HIS A 129 -7.79 -1.90 -19.43
N HIS A 130 -7.94 -1.39 -20.65
CA HIS A 130 -8.88 -1.95 -21.63
C HIS A 130 -8.30 -3.11 -22.45
N THR A 131 -6.97 -3.16 -22.65
CA THR A 131 -6.32 -4.20 -23.47
C THR A 131 -6.21 -5.56 -22.78
N GLY A 132 -6.54 -5.66 -21.49
CA GLY A 132 -6.69 -6.96 -20.83
C GLY A 132 -6.11 -7.03 -19.42
N VAL A 133 -5.71 -8.24 -19.05
CA VAL A 133 -5.41 -8.61 -17.66
C VAL A 133 -4.08 -8.00 -17.19
N ILE A 134 -4.12 -7.31 -16.05
CA ILE A 134 -2.92 -6.88 -15.32
C ILE A 134 -2.18 -8.12 -14.79
N ARG A 135 -1.13 -8.54 -15.51
CA ARG A 135 -0.40 -9.79 -15.24
C ARG A 135 0.50 -9.74 -14.01
N LYS A 136 0.99 -8.55 -13.63
CA LYS A 136 1.82 -8.34 -12.44
C LYS A 136 1.16 -7.36 -11.49
N ARG A 137 1.17 -7.66 -10.19
CA ARG A 137 0.67 -6.77 -9.14
C ARG A 137 1.61 -6.73 -7.95
N LEU A 138 1.55 -5.66 -7.18
CA LEU A 138 2.11 -5.63 -5.83
C LEU A 138 1.24 -6.50 -4.93
N PHE A 139 1.82 -7.58 -4.40
CA PHE A 139 1.19 -8.45 -3.41
C PHE A 139 1.85 -8.25 -2.05
N PRO A 140 1.09 -8.29 -0.95
CA PRO A 140 1.68 -8.50 0.36
C PRO A 140 2.36 -9.86 0.40
N VAL A 141 3.55 -9.89 1.00
CA VAL A 141 4.33 -11.10 1.20
C VAL A 141 4.72 -11.25 2.66
N LYS A 142 4.70 -12.50 3.13
CA LYS A 142 5.34 -12.93 4.37
C LYS A 142 6.67 -13.59 4.05
N LEU A 143 7.68 -13.30 4.85
CA LEU A 143 9.04 -13.80 4.71
C LEU A 143 9.35 -14.72 5.89
N GLU A 144 9.61 -15.99 5.60
CA GLU A 144 9.88 -17.03 6.60
C GLU A 144 11.31 -17.55 6.48
N GLY A 145 11.92 -17.81 7.64
CA GLY A 145 13.33 -18.18 7.76
C GLY A 145 14.21 -17.03 8.28
N PRO A 146 15.53 -17.30 8.44
CA PRO A 146 16.47 -16.29 8.88
C PRO A 146 16.58 -15.19 7.82
N LEU A 147 16.31 -13.95 8.23
CA LEU A 147 16.51 -12.78 7.38
C LEU A 147 17.90 -12.20 7.63
N PRO A 148 18.60 -11.70 6.60
CA PRO A 148 19.82 -10.92 6.80
C PRO A 148 19.53 -9.72 7.71
N ALA A 149 20.53 -9.26 8.46
CA ALA A 149 20.39 -8.08 9.33
C ALA A 149 19.99 -6.81 8.55
N SER A 150 20.39 -6.71 7.29
CA SER A 150 20.01 -5.64 6.35
C SER A 150 18.63 -5.83 5.71
N GLY A 151 17.95 -6.93 6.00
CA GLY A 151 16.70 -7.33 5.36
C GLY A 151 16.89 -7.83 3.92
N ILE A 152 15.78 -7.86 3.16
CA ILE A 152 15.79 -8.24 1.74
C ILE A 152 15.96 -6.99 0.89
N SER A 153 16.97 -6.99 0.01
CA SER A 153 17.21 -5.88 -0.90
C SER A 153 16.05 -5.64 -1.87
N PRO A 154 15.61 -4.39 -2.08
CA PRO A 154 14.68 -4.05 -3.16
C PRO A 154 15.17 -4.56 -4.51
N GLY A 155 14.28 -5.20 -5.26
CA GLY A 155 14.60 -5.79 -6.56
C GLY A 155 15.12 -7.24 -6.50
N ALA A 156 15.32 -7.82 -5.31
CA ALA A 156 15.66 -9.23 -5.16
C ALA A 156 14.65 -10.11 -5.90
N VAL A 157 15.15 -11.07 -6.68
CA VAL A 157 14.30 -11.91 -7.53
C VAL A 157 13.54 -12.90 -6.66
N VAL A 158 12.22 -12.92 -6.83
CA VAL A 158 11.35 -13.95 -6.25
C VAL A 158 11.18 -15.05 -7.30
N THR A 159 11.44 -16.29 -6.92
CA THR A 159 11.42 -17.47 -7.79
C THR A 159 10.40 -18.49 -7.32
N VAL A 160 9.80 -19.20 -8.27
CA VAL A 160 8.96 -20.37 -7.99
C VAL A 160 9.86 -21.52 -7.56
N THR A 161 9.56 -22.12 -6.41
CA THR A 161 10.44 -23.12 -5.79
C THR A 161 10.58 -24.39 -6.63
N ALA A 162 9.48 -24.86 -7.23
CA ALA A 162 9.49 -26.08 -8.01
C ALA A 162 10.25 -25.96 -9.35
N THR A 163 10.27 -24.77 -9.96
CA THR A 163 10.79 -24.59 -11.33
C THR A 163 12.01 -23.69 -11.43
N GLY A 164 12.34 -22.94 -10.37
CA GLY A 164 13.38 -21.89 -10.40
C GLY A 164 13.00 -20.67 -11.25
N GLN A 165 11.81 -20.65 -11.85
CA GLN A 165 11.38 -19.55 -12.72
C GLN A 165 11.14 -18.27 -11.92
N ALA A 166 11.54 -17.12 -12.47
CA ALA A 166 11.26 -15.82 -11.86
C ALA A 166 9.75 -15.53 -11.81
N ALA A 167 9.20 -15.46 -10.60
CA ALA A 167 7.83 -15.05 -10.29
C ALA A 167 7.70 -13.52 -10.22
N GLY A 168 8.77 -12.81 -9.88
CA GLY A 168 8.74 -11.36 -9.74
C GLY A 168 9.94 -10.80 -8.99
N LYS A 169 9.74 -9.65 -8.33
CA LYS A 169 10.79 -8.99 -7.53
C LYS A 169 10.23 -8.45 -6.23
N PHE A 170 10.99 -8.59 -5.14
CA PHE A 170 10.70 -7.93 -3.87
C PHE A 170 10.75 -6.41 -4.05
N ARG A 171 9.81 -5.68 -3.45
CA ARG A 171 9.70 -4.23 -3.58
C ARG A 171 10.30 -3.52 -2.38
N ALA A 172 9.70 -3.72 -1.21
CA ALA A 172 10.04 -3.10 0.05
C ALA A 172 9.33 -3.87 1.18
N GLY A 173 9.79 -3.72 2.42
CA GLY A 173 9.17 -4.39 3.56
C GLY A 173 9.74 -3.93 4.88
N GLN A 174 9.21 -4.50 5.96
CA GLN A 174 9.68 -4.30 7.32
C GLN A 174 9.57 -5.59 8.11
N GLY A 175 10.69 -6.04 8.69
CA GLY A 175 10.78 -7.34 9.33
C GLY A 175 10.38 -8.46 8.37
N HIS A 176 9.44 -9.30 8.80
CA HIS A 176 8.97 -10.48 8.07
C HIS A 176 7.80 -10.23 7.11
N VAL A 177 7.46 -8.96 6.83
CA VAL A 177 6.38 -8.60 5.91
C VAL A 177 6.84 -7.56 4.90
N GLY A 178 6.24 -7.56 3.72
CA GLY A 178 6.55 -6.55 2.71
C GLY A 178 5.64 -6.64 1.50
N LEU A 179 6.04 -5.98 0.42
CA LEU A 179 5.42 -6.07 -0.90
C LEU A 179 6.39 -6.72 -1.88
N ALA A 180 5.85 -7.50 -2.81
CA ALA A 180 6.57 -7.96 -3.98
C ALA A 180 5.73 -7.74 -5.24
N LEU A 181 6.38 -7.30 -6.32
CA LEU A 181 5.77 -7.22 -7.64
C LEU A 181 5.85 -8.62 -8.28
N LEU A 182 4.74 -9.36 -8.23
CA LEU A 182 4.67 -10.75 -8.66
C LEU A 182 3.71 -10.92 -9.83
N ARG A 183 3.93 -11.95 -10.65
CA ARG A 183 2.96 -12.40 -11.64
C ARG A 183 1.78 -13.07 -10.92
N SER A 184 0.56 -12.64 -11.24
CA SER A 184 -0.65 -13.12 -10.57
C SER A 184 -0.87 -14.64 -10.70
N GLU A 185 -0.36 -15.26 -11.76
CA GLU A 185 -0.47 -16.70 -12.02
C GLU A 185 0.46 -17.54 -11.12
N THR A 186 1.56 -16.96 -10.63
CA THR A 186 2.61 -17.69 -9.90
C THR A 186 2.45 -17.64 -8.39
N ILE A 187 1.55 -16.80 -7.85
CA ILE A 187 1.44 -16.55 -6.40
C ILE A 187 0.93 -17.74 -5.59
N LYS A 188 0.28 -18.72 -6.24
CA LYS A 188 -0.31 -19.90 -5.58
C LYS A 188 0.72 -20.98 -5.22
N GLY A 189 1.90 -20.94 -5.84
CA GLY A 189 2.96 -21.91 -5.61
C GLY A 189 3.94 -21.45 -4.52
N PRO A 190 4.77 -22.36 -3.98
CA PRO A 190 5.81 -22.01 -3.02
C PRO A 190 6.84 -21.07 -3.69
N LEU A 191 7.13 -19.93 -3.08
CA LEU A 191 8.10 -18.95 -3.59
C LEU A 191 9.30 -18.84 -2.65
N HIS A 192 10.45 -18.46 -3.19
CA HIS A 192 11.63 -18.14 -2.38
C HIS A 192 12.39 -16.94 -2.93
N ILE A 193 13.24 -16.37 -2.08
CA ILE A 193 14.27 -15.41 -2.43
C ILE A 193 15.61 -16.00 -2.00
N LYS A 194 16.58 -15.99 -2.92
CA LYS A 194 17.97 -16.28 -2.57
C LYS A 194 18.65 -14.99 -2.12
N THR A 195 19.12 -14.96 -0.88
CA THR A 195 19.86 -13.81 -0.34
C THR A 195 21.30 -13.79 -0.85
N SER A 196 22.01 -12.69 -0.65
CA SER A 196 23.44 -12.57 -0.98
C SER A 196 24.30 -13.61 -0.26
N GLU A 197 23.87 -14.07 0.90
CA GLU A 197 24.53 -15.10 1.71
C GLU A 197 24.15 -16.53 1.28
N SER A 198 23.51 -16.69 0.12
CA SER A 198 22.98 -17.97 -0.40
C SER A 198 21.96 -18.67 0.51
N GLN A 199 21.39 -17.96 1.49
CA GLN A 199 20.27 -18.46 2.26
C GLN A 199 18.98 -18.34 1.45
N LEU A 200 18.10 -19.33 1.62
CA LEU A 200 16.76 -19.33 1.01
C LEU A 200 15.75 -18.83 2.03
N VAL A 201 15.12 -17.71 1.70
CA VAL A 201 13.99 -17.16 2.46
C VAL A 201 12.71 -17.58 1.77
N THR A 202 11.82 -18.24 2.50
CA THR A 202 10.51 -18.65 1.98
C THR A 202 9.62 -17.43 1.89
N VAL A 203 8.91 -17.30 0.76
CA VAL A 203 8.02 -16.18 0.49
C VAL A 203 6.61 -16.70 0.28
N THR A 204 5.67 -16.19 1.08
CA THR A 204 4.25 -16.50 0.96
C THR A 204 3.51 -15.25 0.53
N ALA A 205 3.00 -15.22 -0.70
CA ALA A 205 2.17 -14.14 -1.21
C ALA A 205 0.71 -14.33 -0.76
N VAL A 206 0.06 -13.24 -0.36
CA VAL A 206 -1.35 -13.25 0.07
C VAL A 206 -2.16 -12.38 -0.87
N VAL A 207 -3.39 -12.80 -1.19
CA VAL A 207 -4.37 -11.95 -1.86
C VAL A 207 -5.16 -11.21 -0.77
N PRO A 208 -5.09 -9.88 -0.67
CA PRO A 208 -5.87 -9.14 0.31
C PRO A 208 -7.37 -9.37 0.15
N ASP A 209 -8.07 -9.52 1.26
CA ASP A 209 -9.50 -9.80 1.30
C ASP A 209 -10.40 -8.65 0.83
N TRP A 210 -9.87 -7.42 0.89
CA TRP A 210 -10.56 -6.20 0.43
C TRP A 210 -10.41 -5.97 -1.07
N TRP A 211 -9.59 -6.76 -1.78
CA TRP A 211 -9.54 -6.68 -3.23
C TRP A 211 -10.89 -7.08 -3.83
N PRO A 212 -11.32 -6.44 -4.93
CA PRO A 212 -12.55 -6.82 -5.59
C PRO A 212 -12.45 -8.29 -6.01
N THR A 213 -13.44 -9.09 -5.63
CA THR A 213 -13.58 -10.43 -6.16
C THR A 213 -13.88 -10.30 -7.65
N ALA A 214 -13.18 -11.03 -8.52
CA ALA A 214 -13.53 -11.07 -9.92
C ALA A 214 -15.01 -11.47 -10.02
N ALA A 215 -15.85 -10.62 -10.60
CA ALA A 215 -17.21 -11.01 -10.96
C ALA A 215 -17.08 -12.26 -11.83
N LYS A 216 -17.68 -13.37 -11.37
CA LYS A 216 -17.80 -14.59 -12.16
C LYS A 216 -18.63 -14.32 -13.41
#